data_AF-A0A2N0SDV5-F1
#
_entry.id   AF-A0A2N0SDV5-F1
#
_cell.length_a   1.000
_cell.length_b   1.000
_cell.length_c   1.000
_cell.angle_alpha   90.00
_cell.angle_beta   90.00
_cell.angle_gamma   90.00
#
_symmetry.space_group_name_H-M   'P 1'
#
loop_
_entity.id
_entity.type
_entity.pdbx_description
1 polymer ?
#
loop_
_entity_poly.entity_id
_entity_poly.type
_entity_poly.pdbx_seq_one_letter_code
_entity_poly.pdbx_strand_id
1 'polypeptide(L)' 'MSNEREKRARLSHACDRCRKRHVKCDGDYPICGNCKSVNGECSYSHPGSKRGYVETIDDRLSKFFELN' A
#
# COMPACT_ATOMS: atom_id res chain seq x y z
N MET A 1 -16.06 -29.01 0.27
CA MET A 1 -14.63 -28.72 0.03
C MET A 1 -14.47 -27.20 0.04
N SER A 2 -14.07 -26.64 1.18
CA SER A 2 -13.88 -25.20 1.38
C SER A 2 -12.76 -24.71 0.48
N ASN A 3 -13.09 -23.76 -0.40
CA ASN A 3 -12.20 -23.26 -1.44
C ASN A 3 -11.09 -22.41 -0.79
N GLU A 4 -9.94 -23.02 -0.50
CA GLU A 4 -8.76 -22.36 0.11
C GLU A 4 -8.21 -21.17 -0.69
N ARG A 5 -8.71 -20.96 -1.91
CA ARG A 5 -8.35 -19.84 -2.80
C ARG A 5 -8.99 -18.50 -2.42
N GLU A 6 -10.04 -18.49 -1.60
CA GLU A 6 -10.76 -17.25 -1.24
C GLU A 6 -10.11 -16.44 -0.11
N LYS A 7 -9.12 -17.02 0.60
CA LYS A 7 -8.36 -16.31 1.66
C LYS A 7 -7.12 -15.58 1.15
N ARG A 8 -6.91 -15.46 -0.16
CA ARG A 8 -5.87 -14.55 -0.67
C ARG A 8 -6.42 -13.15 -0.56
N ALA A 9 -6.00 -12.43 0.48
CA ALA A 9 -6.27 -11.02 0.67
C ALA A 9 -5.75 -10.27 -0.57
N ARG A 10 -6.64 -10.05 -1.55
CA ARG A 10 -6.33 -9.24 -2.72
C ARG A 10 -6.05 -7.84 -2.21
N LEU A 11 -4.81 -7.41 -2.33
CA LEU A 11 -4.45 -6.04 -2.01
C LEU A 11 -5.19 -5.11 -2.99
N SER A 12 -5.81 -4.06 -2.46
CA SER A 12 -6.64 -3.12 -3.24
C SER A 12 -5.83 -2.25 -4.22
N HIS A 13 -4.49 -2.25 -4.10
CA HIS A 13 -3.60 -1.43 -4.91
C HIS A 13 -2.52 -2.25 -5.60
N ALA A 14 -2.12 -1.79 -6.79
CA ALA A 14 -0.99 -2.34 -7.52
C ALA A 14 0.33 -2.17 -6.75
N CYS A 15 1.22 -3.17 -6.85
CA CYS A 15 2.59 -3.08 -6.34
C CYS A 15 3.35 -1.92 -7.01
N ASP A 16 4.43 -1.46 -6.38
CA ASP A 16 5.16 -0.26 -6.80
C ASP A 16 5.75 -0.39 -8.21
N ARG A 17 6.25 -1.58 -8.57
CA ARG A 17 6.79 -1.85 -9.90
C ARG A 17 5.71 -1.80 -10.97
N CYS A 18 4.56 -2.44 -10.74
CA CYS A 18 3.45 -2.42 -11.69
C CYS A 18 2.86 -1.01 -11.82
N ARG A 19 2.79 -0.26 -10.71
CA ARG A 19 2.42 1.16 -10.70
C ARG A 19 3.38 1.99 -11.55
N LYS A 20 4.69 1.90 -11.33
CA LYS A 20 5.71 2.63 -12.10
C LYS A 20 5.70 2.30 -13.59
N ARG A 21 5.32 1.08 -13.96
CA ARG A 21 5.23 0.63 -15.35
C ARG A 21 3.86 0.82 -15.99
N HIS A 22 2.88 1.34 -15.27
CA HIS A 22 1.49 1.48 -15.72
C HIS A 22 0.91 0.17 -16.30
N VAL A 23 1.21 -0.97 -15.66
CA VAL A 23 0.69 -2.29 -16.05
C VAL A 23 -0.25 -2.84 -14.98
N LYS A 24 -1.16 -3.73 -15.39
CA LYS A 24 -2.09 -4.39 -14.47
C LYS A 24 -1.32 -5.23 -13.45
N CYS A 25 -1.65 -5.05 -12.17
CA CYS A 25 -1.16 -5.86 -11.07
C CYS A 25 -2.29 -6.80 -10.62
N ASP A 26 -1.98 -8.07 -10.50
CA ASP A 26 -2.90 -9.11 -10.01
C ASP A 26 -3.05 -9.11 -8.48
N GLY A 27 -2.16 -8.40 -7.77
CA GLY A 27 -2.31 -8.15 -6.33
C GLY A 27 -1.99 -9.37 -5.46
N ASP A 28 -1.47 -10.45 -6.05
CA ASP A 28 -0.99 -11.61 -5.30
C ASP A 28 0.17 -11.22 -4.37
N TYR A 29 0.12 -11.73 -3.14
CA TYR A 29 1.11 -11.50 -2.10
C TYR A 29 1.82 -12.83 -1.76
N PRO A 30 3.16 -12.87 -1.58
CA PRO A 30 4.09 -11.75 -1.41
C PRO A 30 4.59 -11.09 -2.71
N ILE A 31 4.44 -11.76 -3.86
CA ILE A 31 4.90 -11.27 -5.17
C ILE A 31 3.78 -11.44 -6.18
N CYS A 32 3.44 -10.37 -6.90
CA CYS A 32 2.43 -10.44 -7.94
C CYS A 32 2.93 -11.22 -9.17
N GLY A 33 2.05 -11.86 -9.92
CA GLY A 33 2.38 -12.69 -11.08
C GLY A 33 3.23 -11.98 -12.13
N ASN A 34 2.99 -10.68 -12.36
CA ASN A 34 3.79 -9.90 -13.30
C ASN A 34 5.24 -9.62 -12.82
N CYS A 35 5.46 -9.56 -11.50
CA CYS A 35 6.81 -9.44 -10.95
C CYS A 35 7.49 -10.81 -10.86
N LYS A 36 6.73 -11.88 -10.62
CA LYS A 36 7.24 -13.24 -10.62
C LYS A 36 7.75 -13.66 -12.00
N SER A 37 7.04 -13.34 -13.08
CA SER A 37 7.43 -13.74 -14.46
C SER A 37 8.75 -13.14 -14.94
N VAL A 38 9.09 -11.97 -14.43
CA VAL A 38 10.30 -11.20 -14.79
C VAL A 38 11.37 -11.26 -13.71
N ASN A 39 11.16 -12.09 -12.68
CA ASN A 39 12.00 -12.16 -11.47
C ASN A 39 12.36 -10.78 -10.91
N GLY A 40 11.39 -9.86 -10.94
CA GLY A 40 11.56 -8.47 -10.56
C GLY A 40 11.18 -8.21 -9.11
N GLU A 41 11.76 -7.16 -8.55
CA GLU A 41 11.40 -6.68 -7.22
C GLU A 41 9.92 -6.28 -7.16
N CYS A 42 9.22 -6.78 -6.13
CA CYS A 42 7.80 -6.54 -5.90
C CYS A 42 7.62 -6.02 -4.48
N SER A 43 7.36 -4.73 -4.35
CA SER A 43 7.05 -4.07 -3.09
C SER A 43 5.66 -3.45 -3.13
N TYR A 44 5.01 -3.43 -1.97
CA TYR A 44 3.77 -2.72 -1.75
C TYR A 44 4.05 -1.64 -0.72
N SER A 45 4.74 -0.57 -1.15
CA SER A 45 4.94 0.58 -0.27
C SER A 45 3.57 1.18 0.05
N HIS A 46 3.31 1.39 1.34
CA HIS A 46 2.13 2.13 1.77
C HIS A 46 2.29 3.59 1.29
N PRO A 47 1.43 4.09 0.40
CA PRO A 47 1.41 5.51 0.10
C PRO A 47 0.89 6.23 1.35
N GLY A 48 1.82 6.64 2.22
CA GLY A 48 1.57 7.65 3.26
C GLY A 48 1.26 7.15 4.67
N SER A 49 2.27 6.66 5.40
CA SER A 49 2.30 6.83 6.88
C SER A 49 3.51 7.64 7.37
N LYS A 50 4.21 8.35 6.48
CA LYS A 50 5.40 9.15 6.89
C LYS A 50 5.18 10.67 6.92
N ARG A 51 4.02 11.20 6.50
CA ARG A 51 3.78 12.66 6.50
C ARG A 51 2.36 13.15 6.84
N GLY A 52 1.33 12.30 6.80
CA GLY A 52 -0.05 12.77 7.04
C GLY A 52 -0.50 12.74 8.50
N TYR A 53 -0.13 11.70 9.27
CA TYR A 53 -0.69 11.52 10.61
C TYR A 53 -0.02 12.42 11.65
N VAL A 54 1.31 12.50 11.64
CA VAL A 54 2.07 13.28 12.64
C VAL A 54 1.93 14.78 12.43
N GLU A 55 1.96 15.26 11.18
CA GLU A 55 1.79 16.69 10.86
C GLU A 55 0.40 17.19 11.30
N THR A 56 -0.65 16.36 11.16
CA THR A 56 -1.98 16.72 11.65
C THR A 56 -2.12 16.70 13.17
N ILE A 57 -1.26 15.97 13.90
CA ILE A 57 -1.26 16.00 15.37
C ILE A 57 -0.66 17.32 15.86
N ASP A 58 0.45 17.75 15.27
CA ASP A 58 1.12 19.01 15.60
C ASP A 58 0.24 20.24 15.27
N ASP A 59 -0.41 20.24 14.10
CA ASP A 59 -1.36 21.28 13.70
C ASP A 59 -2.57 21.37 14.65
N ARG A 60 -3.08 20.22 15.13
CA ARG A 60 -4.21 20.17 16.09
C ARG A 60 -3.80 20.59 17.50
N LEU A 61 -2.61 20.20 17.95
CA LEU A 61 -2.04 20.62 19.23
C LEU A 61 -1.82 22.13 19.25
N SER A 62 -1.22 22.69 18.20
CA SER A 62 -0.95 24.13 18.07
C SER A 62 -2.25 24.95 18.16
N LYS A 63 -3.32 24.52 17.48
CA LYS A 63 -4.63 25.18 17.55
C LYS A 63 -5.29 25.10 18.93
N PHE A 64 -5.01 24.07 19.73
CA PHE A 64 -5.56 23.96 21.08
C PHE A 64 -4.88 24.95 22.05
N PHE A 65 -3.58 25.18 21.89
CA PHE A 65 -2.83 26.12 22.73
C PHE A 65 -3.14 27.59 22.42
N GLU A 66 -3.56 27.93 21.19
CA GLU A 66 -3.95 29.31 20.82
C GLU A 66 -5.35 29.73 21.30
N LEU A 67 -6.17 28.78 21.78
CA LEU A 67 -7.54 29.01 22.23
C LEU A 67 -7.68 29.11 23.76
N ASN A 68 -6.55 29.14 24.50
CA ASN A 68 -6.51 29.34 25.96
C ASN A 68 -5.77 30.63 26.32
#